data_AF-A0A8H4ESD1-F1
#
_entry.id   AF-A0A8H4ESD1-F1
#
_cell.length_a   1.000
_cell.length_b   1.000
_cell.length_c   1.000
_cell.angle_alpha   90.00
_cell.angle_beta   90.00
_cell.angle_gamma   90.00
#
_symmetry.space_group_name_H-M   'P 1'
#
loop_
_entity.id
_entity.type
_entity.pdbx_description
1 polymer ?
#
loop_
_entity_poly.entity_id
_entity_poly.type
_entity_poly.pdbx_seq_one_letter_code
_entity_poly.pdbx_strand_id
1 'polypeptide(L)'
;MVLQYANEGTLRKYLKANFTLLQWTDKLCIAKGIALGLLHLHDNNIIHRDLHSNNILICQRQPKIADFGISKQINETSITSNSTVHGMPAYIEPQCLIEQGYKRDKRSDIYSFGVILWEISSGRSPFLSFESALQLAVHISRGNREEPVKGTPSQYIELYKQCWDNDPANRPETRLVLNTLKQLIPNSIKDLRKEAYEYFEQCKFLNALELCEEILKNDQHGSEDQKNASTWDLSSNKCGLENLNDSNGLGSKEGKVLADALCRLTTLASLDLCDNDLGPEGGKALADAL
;
A
#
# COMPACT_ATOMS: atom_id res chain seq x y z
N MET A 1 6.22 6.29 -32.64
CA MET A 1 5.32 6.31 -31.46
C MET A 1 5.63 7.56 -30.66
N VAL A 2 4.62 8.36 -30.29
CA VAL A 2 4.77 9.53 -29.40
C VAL A 2 4.18 9.13 -28.05
N LEU A 3 4.97 9.22 -26.97
CA LEU A 3 4.57 8.81 -25.62
C LEU A 3 4.66 10.00 -24.66
N GLN A 4 3.92 9.91 -23.55
CA GLN A 4 4.05 10.87 -22.44
C GLN A 4 5.49 10.89 -21.93
N TYR A 5 6.08 12.07 -21.79
CA TYR A 5 7.44 12.22 -21.27
C TYR A 5 7.49 11.93 -19.76
N ALA A 6 8.30 10.95 -19.36
CA ALA A 6 8.59 10.64 -17.97
C ALA A 6 9.87 11.38 -17.53
N ASN A 7 9.68 12.48 -16.83
CA ASN A 7 10.76 13.41 -16.46
C ASN A 7 11.71 12.88 -15.38
N GLU A 8 11.33 11.86 -14.61
CA GLU A 8 12.15 11.30 -13.53
C GLU A 8 12.87 9.99 -13.93
N GLY A 9 12.77 9.60 -15.19
CA GLY A 9 13.45 8.43 -15.74
C GLY A 9 12.85 7.09 -15.30
N THR A 10 13.67 6.05 -15.28
CA THR A 10 13.24 4.70 -14.87
C THR A 10 13.21 4.56 -13.35
N LEU A 11 12.39 3.65 -12.81
CA LEU A 11 12.35 3.32 -11.38
C LEU A 11 13.75 2.97 -10.86
N ARG A 12 14.56 2.24 -11.63
CA ARG A 12 15.94 1.90 -11.23
C ARG A 12 16.79 3.15 -10.99
N LYS A 13 16.75 4.11 -11.93
CA LYS A 13 17.50 5.37 -11.81
C LYS A 13 16.94 6.21 -10.67
N TYR A 14 15.62 6.25 -10.54
CA TYR A 14 14.92 6.99 -9.49
C TYR A 14 15.30 6.49 -8.09
N LEU A 15 15.26 5.18 -7.86
CA LEU A 15 15.69 4.56 -6.61
C LEU A 15 17.15 4.90 -6.33
N LYS A 16 18.06 4.69 -7.29
CA LYS A 16 19.49 5.01 -7.11
C LYS A 16 19.74 6.46 -6.70
N ALA A 17 18.97 7.41 -7.23
CA ALA A 17 19.14 8.83 -6.95
C ALA A 17 18.47 9.29 -5.64
N ASN A 18 17.33 8.70 -5.26
CA ASN A 18 16.46 9.23 -4.20
C ASN A 18 16.30 8.30 -2.99
N PHE A 19 16.91 7.12 -2.98
CA PHE A 19 16.60 6.08 -1.98
C PHE A 19 16.70 6.54 -0.52
N THR A 20 17.71 7.36 -0.19
CA THR A 20 17.92 7.89 1.18
C THR A 20 16.86 8.89 1.62
N LEU A 21 16.11 9.48 0.67
CA LEU A 21 15.02 10.42 0.94
C LEU A 21 13.66 9.71 1.05
N LEU A 22 13.53 8.51 0.49
CA LEU A 22 12.26 7.78 0.45
C LEU A 22 11.92 7.16 1.81
N GLN A 23 10.80 7.59 2.37
CA GLN A 23 10.19 6.93 3.53
C GLN A 23 9.45 5.66 3.11
N TRP A 24 9.06 4.84 4.09
CA TRP A 24 8.32 3.60 3.81
C TRP A 24 6.98 3.85 3.14
N THR A 25 6.29 4.94 3.50
CA THR A 25 5.06 5.39 2.86
C THR A 25 5.27 5.69 1.37
N ASP A 26 6.37 6.34 0.99
CA ASP A 26 6.72 6.60 -0.42
C ASP A 26 6.96 5.29 -1.17
N LYS A 27 7.74 4.38 -0.59
CA LYS A 27 8.06 3.05 -1.16
C LYS A 27 6.79 2.24 -1.41
N LEU A 28 5.88 2.23 -0.44
CA LEU A 28 4.59 1.54 -0.54
C LEU A 28 3.68 2.19 -1.59
N CYS A 29 3.69 3.53 -1.71
CA CYS A 29 2.94 4.23 -2.76
C CYS A 29 3.46 3.88 -4.16
N ILE A 30 4.78 3.80 -4.34
CA ILE A 30 5.40 3.34 -5.59
C ILE A 30 4.98 1.89 -5.88
N ALA A 31 5.12 0.98 -4.92
CA ALA A 31 4.71 -0.41 -5.07
C ALA A 31 3.21 -0.52 -5.45
N LYS A 32 2.33 0.21 -4.76
CA LYS A 32 0.89 0.27 -5.04
C LYS A 32 0.61 0.77 -6.47
N GLY A 33 1.29 1.84 -6.90
CA GLY A 33 1.10 2.38 -8.26
C GLY A 33 1.48 1.38 -9.35
N ILE A 34 2.56 0.63 -9.15
CA ILE A 34 2.97 -0.45 -10.07
C ILE A 34 1.93 -1.58 -10.06
N ALA A 35 1.48 -2.00 -8.87
CA ALA A 35 0.46 -3.04 -8.74
C ALA A 35 -0.88 -2.63 -9.39
N LEU A 36 -1.28 -1.36 -9.33
CA LEU A 36 -2.45 -0.84 -10.04
C LEU A 36 -2.30 -0.94 -11.56
N GLY A 37 -1.14 -0.53 -12.09
CA GLY A 37 -0.84 -0.68 -13.52
C GLY A 37 -0.84 -2.15 -13.96
N LEU A 38 -0.24 -3.03 -13.15
CA LEU A 38 -0.19 -4.46 -13.44
C LEU A 38 -1.57 -5.11 -13.39
N LEU A 39 -2.41 -4.71 -12.41
CA LEU A 39 -3.80 -5.17 -12.31
C LEU A 39 -4.57 -4.81 -13.57
N HIS A 40 -4.41 -3.58 -14.07
CA HIS A 40 -5.06 -3.15 -15.30
C HIS A 40 -4.66 -4.01 -16.51
N LEU A 41 -3.38 -4.37 -16.65
CA LEU A 41 -2.94 -5.28 -17.71
C LEU A 41 -3.58 -6.67 -17.55
N HIS A 42 -3.53 -7.21 -16.34
CA HIS A 42 -4.02 -8.54 -16.04
C HIS A 42 -5.54 -8.66 -16.19
N ASP A 43 -6.32 -7.66 -15.80
CA ASP A 43 -7.77 -7.63 -16.01
C ASP A 43 -8.13 -7.57 -17.51
N ASN A 44 -7.28 -6.96 -18.33
CA ASN A 44 -7.39 -6.96 -19.79
C ASN A 44 -6.75 -8.18 -20.47
N ASN A 45 -6.35 -9.20 -19.70
CA ASN A 45 -5.71 -10.42 -20.18
C ASN A 45 -4.42 -10.18 -20.99
N ILE A 46 -3.66 -9.15 -20.61
CA ILE A 46 -2.35 -8.82 -21.15
C ILE A 46 -1.29 -9.28 -20.15
N ILE A 47 -0.30 -10.04 -20.64
CA ILE A 47 0.89 -10.43 -19.86
C ILE A 47 2.05 -9.55 -20.35
N HIS A 48 2.75 -8.88 -19.43
CA HIS A 48 3.81 -7.93 -19.76
C HIS A 48 5.05 -8.65 -20.33
N ARG A 49 5.47 -9.74 -19.70
CA ARG A 49 6.61 -10.61 -20.06
C ARG A 49 8.01 -9.99 -19.94
N ASP A 50 8.15 -8.67 -19.83
CA ASP A 50 9.45 -8.04 -19.51
C ASP A 50 9.37 -7.05 -18.35
N LEU A 51 8.64 -7.39 -17.29
CA LEU A 51 8.44 -6.48 -16.18
C LEU A 51 9.73 -6.38 -15.35
N HIS A 52 10.33 -5.20 -15.30
CA HIS A 52 11.51 -4.92 -14.46
C HIS A 52 11.63 -3.43 -14.20
N SER A 53 12.46 -3.02 -13.25
CA SER A 53 12.58 -1.60 -12.84
C SER A 53 13.08 -0.62 -13.92
N ASN A 54 13.68 -1.09 -15.02
CA ASN A 54 13.97 -0.23 -16.18
C ASN A 54 12.75 0.01 -17.10
N ASN A 55 11.71 -0.83 -16.99
CA ASN A 55 10.45 -0.77 -17.74
C ASN A 55 9.33 -0.16 -16.89
N ILE A 56 9.69 0.45 -15.76
CA ILE A 56 8.82 1.29 -14.96
C ILE A 56 9.38 2.69 -15.06
N LEU A 57 8.56 3.63 -15.53
CA LEU A 57 8.90 5.04 -15.62
C LEU A 57 8.29 5.80 -14.46
N ILE A 58 9.01 6.77 -13.91
CA ILE A 58 8.50 7.66 -12.87
C ILE A 58 8.15 9.00 -13.51
N CYS A 59 6.91 9.44 -13.29
CA CYS A 59 6.39 10.71 -13.79
C CYS A 59 5.55 11.36 -12.69
N GLN A 60 5.97 12.52 -12.22
CA GLN A 60 5.29 13.24 -11.13
C GLN A 60 5.13 12.36 -9.87
N ARG A 61 6.19 11.64 -9.49
CA ARG A 61 6.20 10.65 -8.39
C ARG A 61 5.24 9.47 -8.56
N GLN A 62 4.63 9.30 -9.73
CA GLN A 62 3.76 8.16 -10.03
C GLN A 62 4.47 7.18 -10.95
N PRO A 63 4.50 5.87 -10.61
CA PRO A 63 5.08 4.86 -11.48
C PRO A 63 4.12 4.50 -12.61
N LYS A 64 4.69 4.27 -13.80
CA LYS A 64 3.97 3.86 -15.02
C LYS A 64 4.72 2.69 -15.66
N ILE A 65 4.01 1.59 -15.91
CA ILE A 65 4.57 0.44 -16.63
C ILE A 65 4.73 0.84 -18.12
N ALA A 66 5.87 0.51 -18.70
CA ALA A 66 6.25 0.84 -20.06
C ALA A 66 6.92 -0.37 -20.73
N ASP A 67 7.20 -0.23 -22.04
CA ASP A 67 7.81 -1.25 -22.90
C ASP A 67 7.00 -2.54 -23.03
N PHE A 68 5.94 -2.45 -23.83
CA PHE A 68 5.06 -3.56 -24.17
C PHE A 68 5.55 -4.36 -25.39
N GLY A 69 6.81 -4.19 -25.82
CA GLY A 69 7.32 -4.72 -27.09
C GLY A 69 7.24 -6.25 -27.23
N ILE A 70 7.22 -6.97 -26.11
CA ILE A 70 7.05 -8.43 -26.07
C ILE A 70 5.80 -8.89 -25.30
N SER A 71 4.95 -7.94 -24.90
CA SER A 71 3.69 -8.24 -24.22
C SER A 71 2.78 -9.05 -25.13
N LYS A 72 1.92 -9.88 -24.51
CA LYS A 72 1.07 -10.81 -25.25
C LYS A 72 -0.32 -10.85 -24.65
N GLN A 73 -1.33 -10.79 -25.51
CA GLN A 73 -2.69 -11.08 -25.09
C GLN A 73 -2.85 -12.61 -24.96
N ILE A 74 -3.49 -13.09 -23.89
CA ILE A 74 -3.56 -14.53 -23.57
C ILE A 74 -4.17 -15.37 -24.70
N ASN A 75 -5.05 -14.77 -25.52
CA ASN A 75 -5.76 -15.43 -26.62
C ASN A 75 -5.10 -15.23 -28.00
N GLU A 76 -3.98 -14.51 -28.10
CA GLU A 76 -3.27 -14.35 -29.37
C GLU A 76 -2.47 -15.61 -29.72
N THR A 77 -2.87 -16.25 -30.81
CA THR A 77 -2.11 -17.30 -31.50
C THR A 77 -0.95 -16.69 -32.29
N SER A 78 -0.05 -15.97 -31.62
CA SER A 78 1.15 -15.42 -32.27
C SER A 78 2.22 -16.51 -32.44
N ILE A 79 2.82 -16.52 -33.64
CA ILE A 79 3.79 -17.47 -34.21
C ILE A 79 5.20 -17.31 -33.59
N THR A 80 5.41 -16.30 -32.73
CA THR A 80 6.68 -16.13 -32.01
C THR A 80 6.87 -17.30 -31.06
N SER A 81 7.78 -18.19 -31.44
CA SER A 81 8.07 -19.42 -30.72
C SER A 81 8.41 -19.09 -29.26
N ASN A 82 7.74 -19.77 -28.32
CA ASN A 82 8.07 -19.76 -26.89
C ASN A 82 9.50 -20.34 -26.61
N SER A 83 10.34 -20.49 -27.63
CA SER A 83 11.64 -21.16 -27.58
C SER A 83 12.75 -20.31 -26.98
N THR A 84 12.62 -18.98 -27.00
CA THR A 84 13.68 -18.07 -26.55
C THR A 84 13.24 -17.33 -25.29
N VAL A 85 13.99 -17.51 -24.21
CA VAL A 85 13.79 -16.75 -22.97
C VAL A 85 14.24 -15.31 -23.21
N HIS A 86 13.27 -14.40 -23.25
CA HIS A 86 13.51 -12.96 -23.37
C HIS A 86 13.33 -12.27 -22.01
N GLY A 87 14.14 -11.24 -21.77
CA GLY A 87 14.05 -10.36 -20.60
C GLY A 87 15.33 -10.32 -19.77
N MET A 88 15.28 -9.57 -18.66
CA MET A 88 16.41 -9.43 -17.74
C MET A 88 16.51 -10.64 -16.78
N PRO A 89 17.63 -11.39 -16.73
CA PRO A 89 17.74 -12.66 -15.99
C PRO A 89 17.25 -12.61 -14.54
N ALA A 90 17.52 -11.52 -13.82
CA ALA A 90 17.11 -11.33 -12.43
C ALA A 90 15.58 -11.33 -12.22
N TYR A 91 14.80 -10.99 -13.25
CA TYR A 91 13.33 -10.83 -13.19
C TYR A 91 12.59 -11.97 -13.88
N ILE A 92 13.33 -12.91 -14.49
CA ILE A 92 12.76 -14.08 -15.15
C ILE A 92 12.48 -15.17 -14.11
N GLU A 93 11.26 -15.73 -14.13
CA GLU A 93 10.88 -16.80 -13.20
C GLU A 93 11.68 -18.10 -13.45
N PRO A 94 11.88 -18.94 -12.41
CA PRO A 94 12.70 -20.15 -12.52
C PRO A 94 12.25 -21.12 -13.62
N GLN A 95 10.93 -21.28 -13.81
CA GLN A 95 10.40 -22.24 -14.79
C GLN A 95 10.79 -21.91 -16.24
N CYS A 96 10.96 -20.62 -16.57
CA CYS A 96 11.48 -20.22 -17.88
C CYS A 96 12.92 -20.69 -18.11
N LEU A 97 13.68 -20.93 -17.05
CA LEU A 97 15.09 -21.33 -17.09
C LEU A 97 15.28 -22.86 -17.02
N ILE A 98 14.28 -23.57 -16.48
CA ILE A 98 14.31 -25.01 -16.23
C ILE A 98 13.60 -25.77 -17.37
N GLU A 99 12.44 -25.28 -17.80
CA GLU A 99 11.54 -26.01 -18.69
C GLU A 99 11.56 -25.42 -20.10
N GLN A 100 12.02 -26.22 -21.06
CA GLN A 100 12.00 -25.81 -22.47
C GLN A 100 10.56 -25.68 -22.97
N GLY A 101 10.21 -24.51 -23.51
CA GLY A 101 8.87 -24.25 -24.04
C GLY A 101 7.83 -23.89 -22.98
N TYR A 102 8.24 -23.62 -21.74
CA TYR A 102 7.36 -23.16 -20.68
C TYR A 102 6.50 -21.97 -21.12
N LYS A 103 5.18 -22.08 -20.90
CA LYS A 103 4.22 -21.04 -21.29
C LYS A 103 4.00 -20.10 -20.11
N ARG A 104 4.54 -18.89 -20.27
CA ARG A 104 4.34 -17.78 -19.33
C ARG A 104 2.88 -17.35 -19.25
N ASP A 105 2.45 -17.00 -18.04
CA ASP A 105 1.12 -16.49 -17.74
C ASP A 105 1.20 -15.23 -16.86
N LYS A 106 0.08 -14.79 -16.28
CA LYS A 106 0.04 -13.61 -15.38
C LYS A 106 0.98 -13.77 -14.17
N ARG A 107 1.22 -15.00 -13.70
CA ARG A 107 2.06 -15.32 -12.53
C ARG A 107 3.54 -15.17 -12.84
N SER A 108 3.92 -15.17 -14.12
CA SER A 108 5.24 -14.73 -14.58
C SER A 108 5.52 -13.28 -14.24
N ASP A 109 4.55 -12.39 -14.47
CA ASP A 109 4.69 -10.97 -14.13
C ASP A 109 4.67 -10.76 -12.61
N ILE A 110 3.91 -11.57 -11.86
CA ILE A 110 3.90 -11.53 -10.39
C ILE A 110 5.28 -11.86 -9.82
N TYR A 111 5.96 -12.87 -10.38
CA TYR A 111 7.35 -13.17 -10.01
C TYR A 111 8.26 -11.96 -10.21
N SER A 112 8.22 -11.38 -11.41
CA SER A 112 9.01 -10.19 -11.73
C SER A 112 8.67 -9.02 -10.81
N PHE A 113 7.40 -8.85 -10.45
CA PHE A 113 6.97 -7.84 -9.50
C PHE A 113 7.50 -8.10 -8.08
N GLY A 114 7.58 -9.36 -7.63
CA GLY A 114 8.23 -9.72 -6.37
C GLY A 114 9.70 -9.25 -6.31
N VAL A 115 10.45 -9.43 -7.40
CA VAL A 115 11.83 -8.93 -7.51
C VAL A 115 11.87 -7.39 -7.45
N ILE A 116 10.92 -6.71 -8.09
CA ILE A 116 10.81 -5.24 -8.05
C ILE A 116 10.46 -4.75 -6.63
N LEU A 117 9.57 -5.44 -5.90
CA LEU A 117 9.25 -5.12 -4.52
C LEU A 117 10.50 -5.20 -3.64
N TRP A 118 11.31 -6.23 -3.81
CA TRP A 118 12.60 -6.33 -3.12
C TRP A 118 13.55 -5.18 -3.50
N GLU A 119 13.65 -4.83 -4.78
CA GLU A 119 14.47 -3.70 -5.25
C GLU A 119 14.00 -2.35 -4.67
N ILE A 120 12.69 -2.13 -4.54
CA ILE A 120 12.12 -0.96 -3.85
C ILE A 120 12.51 -0.94 -2.36
N SER A 121 12.54 -2.11 -1.70
CA SER A 121 12.96 -2.20 -0.29
C SER A 121 14.45 -1.94 -0.09
N SER A 122 15.28 -2.36 -1.06
CA SER A 122 16.73 -2.39 -0.95
C SER A 122 17.42 -1.16 -1.54
N GLY A 123 16.82 -0.55 -2.57
CA GLY A 123 17.44 0.51 -3.38
C GLY A 123 18.57 0.00 -4.26
N ARG A 124 18.78 -1.32 -4.33
CA ARG A 124 19.89 -1.97 -5.04
C ARG A 124 19.36 -2.80 -6.20
N SER A 125 20.15 -2.88 -7.27
CA SER A 125 19.87 -3.81 -8.36
C SER A 125 19.87 -5.26 -7.82
N PRO A 126 18.89 -6.09 -8.19
CA PRO A 126 18.85 -7.48 -7.75
C PRO A 126 20.03 -8.26 -8.34
N PHE A 127 20.57 -9.16 -7.52
CA PHE A 127 21.70 -10.04 -7.80
C PHE A 127 22.94 -9.31 -8.30
N LEU A 128 23.24 -8.14 -7.72
CA LEU A 128 24.33 -7.26 -8.15
C LEU A 128 25.71 -7.95 -8.15
N SER A 129 25.91 -8.98 -7.34
CA SER A 129 27.17 -9.74 -7.26
C SER A 129 27.44 -10.67 -8.45
N PHE A 130 26.44 -10.93 -9.31
CA PHE A 130 26.59 -11.80 -10.46
C PHE A 130 26.99 -11.02 -11.70
N GLU A 131 28.16 -11.32 -12.25
CA GLU A 131 28.64 -10.72 -13.50
C GLU A 131 28.17 -11.50 -14.75
N SER A 132 27.86 -12.79 -14.58
CA SER A 132 27.42 -13.68 -15.66
C SER A 132 25.93 -13.98 -15.58
N ALA A 133 25.20 -13.65 -16.66
CA ALA A 133 23.79 -13.98 -16.81
C ALA A 133 23.51 -15.49 -16.68
N LEU A 134 24.43 -16.34 -17.17
CA LEU A 134 24.29 -17.80 -17.07
C LEU A 134 24.44 -18.28 -15.62
N GLN A 135 25.44 -17.76 -14.90
CA GLN A 135 25.62 -18.10 -13.48
C GLN A 135 24.41 -17.66 -12.65
N LEU A 136 23.88 -16.48 -12.93
CA LEU A 136 22.67 -15.99 -12.29
C LEU A 136 21.46 -16.88 -12.60
N ALA A 137 21.27 -17.27 -13.86
CA ALA A 137 20.18 -18.16 -14.25
C ALA A 137 20.26 -19.51 -13.52
N VAL A 138 21.46 -20.11 -13.44
CA VAL A 138 21.68 -21.34 -12.65
C VAL A 138 21.36 -21.12 -11.17
N HIS A 139 21.79 -20.00 -10.60
CA HIS A 139 21.53 -19.67 -9.20
C HIS A 139 20.02 -19.54 -8.90
N ILE A 140 19.27 -18.84 -9.75
CA ILE A 140 17.81 -18.67 -9.64
C ILE A 140 17.07 -20.00 -9.84
N SER A 141 17.51 -20.82 -10.81
CA SER A 141 16.91 -22.15 -11.08
C SER A 141 17.00 -23.12 -9.90
N ARG A 142 17.98 -22.91 -8.99
CA ARG A 142 18.13 -23.68 -7.75
C ARG A 142 17.26 -23.15 -6.61
N GLY A 143 16.40 -22.17 -6.87
CA GLY A 143 15.50 -21.58 -5.88
C GLY A 143 16.13 -20.51 -5.00
N ASN A 144 17.37 -20.11 -5.25
CA ASN A 144 18.02 -19.06 -4.45
C ASN A 144 17.41 -17.69 -4.77
N ARG A 145 17.34 -16.83 -3.76
CA ARG A 145 16.77 -15.48 -3.83
C ARG A 145 17.65 -14.50 -3.06
N GLU A 146 17.35 -13.22 -3.25
CA GLU A 146 17.94 -12.17 -2.44
C GLU A 146 17.51 -12.26 -0.97
N GLU A 147 18.41 -11.88 -0.07
CA GLU A 147 18.14 -11.84 1.35
C GLU A 147 17.34 -10.58 1.73
N PRO A 148 16.45 -10.65 2.74
CA PRO A 148 15.76 -9.48 3.25
C PRO A 148 16.71 -8.39 3.73
N VAL A 149 16.43 -7.14 3.37
CA VAL A 149 17.22 -5.99 3.80
C VAL A 149 16.77 -5.51 5.19
N LYS A 150 17.73 -5.22 6.07
CA LYS A 150 17.47 -4.69 7.42
C LYS A 150 16.58 -3.44 7.36
N GLY A 151 15.55 -3.39 8.21
CA GLY A 151 14.58 -2.29 8.25
C GLY A 151 13.41 -2.42 7.28
N THR A 152 13.29 -3.54 6.58
CA THR A 152 12.12 -3.87 5.77
C THR A 152 10.99 -4.42 6.66
N PRO A 153 9.76 -3.89 6.59
CA PRO A 153 8.60 -4.41 7.32
C PRO A 153 8.36 -5.89 7.00
N SER A 154 8.06 -6.68 8.04
CA SER A 154 7.89 -8.14 7.92
C SER A 154 6.78 -8.52 6.93
N GLN A 155 5.64 -7.83 6.96
CA GLN A 155 4.56 -8.13 6.02
C GLN A 155 4.92 -7.79 4.57
N TYR A 156 5.76 -6.77 4.34
CA TYR A 156 6.26 -6.45 3.00
C TYR A 156 7.25 -7.53 2.51
N ILE A 157 8.09 -8.06 3.43
CA ILE A 157 8.97 -9.22 3.15
C ILE A 157 8.16 -10.43 2.75
N GLU A 158 7.14 -10.77 3.53
CA GLU A 158 6.26 -11.90 3.26
C GLU A 158 5.58 -11.75 1.90
N LEU A 159 5.07 -10.55 1.59
CA LEU A 159 4.42 -10.27 0.32
C LEU A 159 5.35 -10.53 -0.88
N TYR A 160 6.55 -9.93 -0.92
CA TYR A 160 7.42 -10.15 -2.07
C TYR A 160 7.94 -11.59 -2.13
N LYS A 161 8.05 -12.27 -0.97
CA LYS A 161 8.40 -13.69 -0.91
C LYS A 161 7.33 -14.59 -1.51
N GLN A 162 6.07 -14.31 -1.26
CA GLN A 162 4.95 -15.00 -1.91
C GLN A 162 4.92 -14.71 -3.41
N CYS A 163 5.20 -13.47 -3.83
CA CYS A 163 5.22 -13.09 -5.25
C CYS A 163 6.28 -13.85 -6.06
N TRP A 164 7.48 -14.06 -5.51
CA TRP A 164 8.60 -14.71 -6.23
C TRP A 164 8.79 -16.20 -5.91
N ASP A 165 7.73 -16.85 -5.40
CA ASP A 165 7.74 -18.28 -5.06
C ASP A 165 8.20 -19.12 -6.26
N ASN A 166 8.89 -20.22 -5.98
CA ASN A 166 9.38 -21.11 -7.02
C ASN A 166 8.22 -21.71 -7.83
N ASP A 167 7.17 -22.14 -7.16
CA ASP A 167 5.98 -22.68 -7.81
C ASP A 167 5.05 -21.53 -8.22
N PRO A 168 4.78 -21.36 -9.54
CA PRO A 168 3.82 -20.36 -10.01
C PRO A 168 2.44 -20.49 -9.37
N ALA A 169 1.99 -21.68 -8.97
CA ALA A 169 0.68 -21.89 -8.35
C ALA A 169 0.54 -21.26 -6.95
N ASN A 170 1.65 -21.07 -6.24
CA ASN A 170 1.65 -20.44 -4.92
C ASN A 170 1.65 -18.91 -4.98
N ARG A 171 1.87 -18.33 -6.17
CA ARG A 171 1.95 -16.88 -6.33
C ARG A 171 0.55 -16.26 -6.30
N PRO A 172 0.34 -15.16 -5.56
CA PRO A 172 -0.95 -14.49 -5.47
C PRO A 172 -1.36 -13.84 -6.79
N GLU A 173 -2.66 -13.67 -7.00
CA GLU A 173 -3.17 -12.81 -8.07
C GLU A 173 -2.85 -11.33 -7.78
N THR A 174 -2.70 -10.52 -8.83
CA THR A 174 -2.37 -9.09 -8.70
C THR A 174 -3.34 -8.31 -7.83
N ARG A 175 -4.62 -8.69 -7.83
CA ARG A 175 -5.65 -8.07 -6.98
C ARG A 175 -5.37 -8.28 -5.49
N LEU A 176 -4.94 -9.49 -5.10
CA LEU A 176 -4.56 -9.79 -3.73
C LEU A 176 -3.31 -9.00 -3.34
N VAL A 177 -2.30 -8.97 -4.21
CA VAL A 177 -1.06 -8.18 -3.98
C VAL A 177 -1.38 -6.70 -3.76
N LEU A 178 -2.25 -6.12 -4.60
CA LEU A 178 -2.67 -4.73 -4.47
C LEU A 178 -3.39 -4.47 -3.14
N ASN A 179 -4.28 -5.37 -2.72
CA ASN A 179 -5.01 -5.23 -1.47
C ASN A 179 -4.07 -5.32 -0.26
N THR A 180 -3.12 -6.26 -0.27
CA THR A 180 -2.08 -6.33 0.77
C THR A 180 -1.28 -5.03 0.81
N LEU A 181 -0.83 -4.50 -0.32
CA LEU A 181 -0.11 -3.21 -0.35
C LEU A 181 -0.94 -2.04 0.19
N LYS A 182 -2.25 -2.00 -0.09
CA LYS A 182 -3.15 -0.98 0.48
C LYS A 182 -3.23 -1.08 2.00
N GLN A 183 -3.30 -2.30 2.55
CA GLN A 183 -3.32 -2.53 4.01
C GLN A 183 -2.00 -2.15 4.69
N LEU A 184 -0.87 -2.24 3.96
CA LEU A 184 0.44 -1.85 4.48
C LEU A 184 0.69 -0.35 4.45
N ILE A 185 -0.01 0.39 3.59
CA ILE A 185 0.05 1.85 3.60
C ILE A 185 -0.70 2.31 4.84
N PRO A 186 -0.03 2.98 5.79
CA PRO A 186 -0.73 3.62 6.90
C PRO A 186 -1.84 4.47 6.30
N ASN A 187 -3.06 4.31 6.81
CA ASN A 187 -4.19 5.13 6.38
C ASN A 187 -3.74 6.59 6.37
N SER A 188 -3.99 7.31 5.28
CA SER A 188 -3.63 8.72 5.27
C SER A 188 -4.35 9.40 6.43
N ILE A 189 -3.79 10.47 7.00
CA ILE A 189 -4.48 11.23 8.05
C ILE A 189 -5.91 11.60 7.61
N LYS A 190 -6.11 11.84 6.32
CA LYS A 190 -7.44 12.11 5.75
C LYS A 190 -8.38 10.90 5.82
N ASP A 191 -7.87 9.69 5.60
CA ASP A 191 -8.64 8.45 5.67
C ASP A 191 -8.91 8.06 7.13
N LEU A 192 -7.91 8.15 8.01
CA LEU A 192 -8.09 7.97 9.46
C LEU A 192 -9.10 8.98 10.00
N ARG A 193 -9.05 10.24 9.56
CA ARG A 193 -10.05 11.23 9.94
C ARG A 193 -11.44 10.86 9.47
N LYS A 194 -11.58 10.47 8.20
CA LYS A 194 -12.86 10.04 7.66
C LYS A 194 -13.42 8.85 8.45
N GLU A 195 -12.59 7.88 8.79
CA GLU A 195 -12.96 6.71 9.58
C GLU A 195 -13.33 7.09 11.02
N ALA A 196 -12.59 8.01 11.66
CA ALA A 196 -12.93 8.54 12.97
C ALA A 196 -14.29 9.28 12.93
N TYR A 197 -14.55 10.09 11.90
CA TYR A 197 -15.85 10.73 11.69
C TYR A 197 -16.96 9.69 11.48
N GLU A 198 -16.73 8.61 10.74
CA GLU A 198 -17.70 7.52 10.57
C GLU A 198 -17.99 6.79 11.90
N TYR A 199 -16.98 6.59 12.75
CA TYR A 199 -17.18 6.08 14.11
C TYR A 199 -17.98 7.05 14.98
N PHE A 200 -17.73 8.36 14.85
CA PHE A 200 -18.51 9.39 15.51
C PHE A 200 -19.96 9.38 15.05
N GLU A 201 -20.27 9.30 13.74
CA GLU A 201 -21.66 9.22 13.23
C GLU A 201 -22.41 7.97 13.75
N GLN A 202 -21.67 6.90 14.04
CA GLN A 202 -22.20 5.62 14.56
C GLN A 202 -22.26 5.55 16.10
N CYS A 203 -21.93 6.64 16.80
CA CYS A 203 -21.85 6.75 18.26
C CYS A 203 -20.84 5.75 18.89
N LYS A 204 -19.82 5.37 18.12
CA LYS A 204 -18.69 4.52 18.54
C LYS A 204 -17.54 5.40 19.03
N PHE A 205 -17.80 6.21 20.05
CA PHE A 205 -16.87 7.25 20.54
C PHE A 205 -15.50 6.71 20.95
N LEU A 206 -15.44 5.52 21.57
CA LEU A 206 -14.17 4.90 21.97
C LEU A 206 -13.29 4.59 20.74
N ASN A 207 -13.87 3.98 19.70
CA ASN A 207 -13.16 3.68 18.45
C ASN A 207 -12.67 4.95 17.75
N ALA A 208 -13.51 6.00 17.72
CA ALA A 208 -13.15 7.27 17.12
C ALA A 208 -11.96 7.92 17.85
N LEU A 209 -12.01 7.93 19.18
CA LEU A 209 -10.99 8.52 20.04
C LEU A 209 -9.67 7.73 20.05
N GLU A 210 -9.72 6.40 19.96
CA GLU A 210 -8.53 5.55 19.76
C GLU A 210 -7.82 5.90 18.45
N LEU A 211 -8.59 6.11 17.36
CA LEU A 211 -8.04 6.56 16.09
C LEU A 211 -7.43 7.97 16.18
N CYS A 212 -8.04 8.88 16.94
CA CYS A 212 -7.50 10.23 17.16
C CYS A 212 -6.12 10.18 17.84
N GLU A 213 -5.97 9.35 18.87
CA GLU A 213 -4.68 9.13 19.55
C GLU A 213 -3.63 8.48 18.62
N GLU A 214 -4.05 7.56 17.75
CA GLU A 214 -3.16 6.97 16.75
C GLU A 214 -2.65 8.02 15.75
N ILE A 215 -3.53 8.90 15.25
CA ILE A 215 -3.16 10.02 14.38
C ILE A 215 -2.15 10.94 15.10
N LEU A 216 -2.38 11.25 16.38
CA LEU A 216 -1.55 12.15 17.18
C LEU A 216 -0.17 11.58 17.53
N LYS A 217 -0.07 10.27 17.71
CA LYS A 217 1.20 9.57 18.01
C LYS A 217 2.08 9.32 16.79
N ASN A 218 1.58 9.52 15.58
CA ASN A 218 2.30 9.21 14.35
C ASN A 218 3.15 10.41 13.88
N ASP A 219 4.43 10.43 14.27
CA ASP A 219 5.43 11.49 13.98
C ASP A 219 5.84 11.63 12.50
N GLN A 220 5.28 10.83 11.58
CA GLN A 220 5.66 10.86 10.16
C GLN A 220 4.96 11.97 9.34
N HIS A 221 4.21 12.87 9.96
CA HIS A 221 3.30 13.78 9.27
C HIS A 221 3.69 15.25 9.48
N GLY A 222 3.42 16.10 8.47
CA GLY A 222 3.85 17.49 8.46
C GLY A 222 3.27 18.30 9.62
N SER A 223 3.92 19.42 9.97
CA SER A 223 3.53 20.27 11.12
C SER A 223 2.07 20.77 11.04
N GLU A 224 1.52 20.94 9.84
CA GLU A 224 0.12 21.31 9.61
C GLU A 224 -0.83 20.15 9.97
N ASP A 225 -0.44 18.92 9.64
CA ASP A 225 -1.25 17.72 9.90
C ASP A 225 -1.27 17.37 11.39
N GLN A 226 -0.16 17.57 12.12
CA GLN A 226 -0.12 17.44 13.58
C GLN A 226 -0.99 18.49 14.28
N LYS A 227 -0.95 19.76 13.83
CA LYS A 227 -1.79 20.84 14.38
C LYS A 227 -3.28 20.60 14.12
N ASN A 228 -3.60 20.08 12.95
CA ASN A 228 -4.94 19.68 12.59
C ASN A 228 -5.37 18.44 13.40
N ALA A 229 -4.50 17.45 13.61
CA ALA A 229 -4.81 16.26 14.40
C ALA A 229 -5.05 16.54 15.90
N SER A 230 -4.47 17.63 16.44
CA SER A 230 -4.67 18.04 17.84
C SER A 230 -5.90 18.91 18.08
N THR A 231 -6.60 19.27 17.00
CA THR A 231 -7.80 20.13 17.03
C THR A 231 -8.93 19.45 16.25
N TRP A 232 -9.92 18.91 16.94
CA TRP A 232 -11.08 18.25 16.32
C TRP A 232 -12.35 19.08 16.50
N ASP A 233 -13.01 19.39 15.39
CA ASP A 233 -14.32 20.04 15.36
C ASP A 233 -15.38 18.98 15.10
N LEU A 234 -16.15 18.66 16.15
CA LEU A 234 -17.31 17.78 16.10
C LEU A 234 -18.58 18.56 16.39
N SER A 235 -18.58 19.87 16.14
CA SER A 235 -19.76 20.69 16.31
C SER A 235 -20.87 20.23 15.36
N SER A 236 -22.13 20.29 15.82
CA SER A 236 -23.31 19.94 15.02
C SER A 236 -23.39 18.48 14.53
N ASN A 237 -22.58 17.55 15.06
CA ASN A 237 -22.64 16.15 14.68
C ASN A 237 -23.80 15.45 15.40
N LYS A 238 -24.94 15.39 14.72
CA LYS A 238 -26.18 14.81 15.23
C LYS A 238 -26.13 13.27 15.31
N CYS A 239 -25.19 12.71 16.08
CA CYS A 239 -25.03 11.27 16.24
C CYS A 239 -26.34 10.62 16.68
N GLY A 240 -26.96 9.81 15.81
CA GLY A 240 -28.18 9.06 16.14
C GLY A 240 -29.41 9.90 16.55
N LEU A 241 -29.38 11.23 16.35
CA LEU A 241 -30.36 12.18 16.87
C LEU A 241 -31.69 12.23 16.09
N GLU A 242 -31.84 11.42 15.03
CA GLU A 242 -33.03 11.46 14.18
C GLU A 242 -34.19 10.56 14.64
N ASN A 243 -34.07 9.78 15.73
CA ASN A 243 -35.12 8.80 16.07
C ASN A 243 -35.48 8.61 17.54
N LEU A 244 -35.30 9.59 18.42
CA LEU A 244 -35.74 9.45 19.82
C LEU A 244 -36.43 10.72 20.32
N ASN A 245 -37.68 10.84 19.91
CA ASN A 245 -38.71 11.65 20.53
C ASN A 245 -38.68 11.49 22.06
N ASP A 246 -38.59 12.61 22.75
CA ASP A 246 -38.97 12.92 24.13
C ASP A 246 -38.93 11.77 25.17
N SER A 247 -38.16 12.01 26.24
CA SER A 247 -38.38 11.50 27.61
C SER A 247 -37.66 10.24 28.13
N ASN A 248 -36.68 9.66 27.43
CA ASN A 248 -35.78 8.67 28.06
C ASN A 248 -34.32 8.97 27.77
N GLY A 249 -33.58 9.39 28.80
CA GLY A 249 -32.22 9.95 28.73
C GLY A 249 -31.18 9.02 28.12
N LEU A 250 -31.07 9.06 26.78
CA LEU A 250 -29.97 8.46 26.03
C LEU A 250 -28.79 9.44 25.94
N GLY A 251 -29.00 10.74 25.68
CA GLY A 251 -27.91 11.75 25.69
C GLY A 251 -27.03 11.78 26.96
N SER A 252 -27.55 11.31 28.11
CA SER A 252 -26.76 11.12 29.33
C SER A 252 -25.83 9.89 29.32
N LYS A 253 -26.23 8.80 28.65
CA LYS A 253 -25.43 7.59 28.49
C LYS A 253 -24.29 7.81 27.50
N GLU A 254 -24.59 8.39 26.34
CA GLU A 254 -23.55 8.70 25.35
C GLU A 254 -22.58 9.77 25.88
N GLY A 255 -23.08 10.79 26.59
CA GLY A 255 -22.23 11.77 27.28
C GLY A 255 -21.32 11.15 28.35
N LYS A 256 -21.79 10.12 29.09
CA LYS A 256 -20.97 9.37 30.06
C LYS A 256 -19.92 8.49 29.36
N VAL A 257 -20.27 7.83 28.26
CA VAL A 257 -19.31 7.03 27.46
C VAL A 257 -18.23 7.92 26.86
N LEU A 258 -18.61 9.11 26.38
CA LEU A 258 -17.66 10.10 25.87
C LEU A 258 -16.73 10.60 26.97
N ALA A 259 -17.26 10.93 28.15
CA ALA A 259 -16.48 11.35 29.31
C ALA A 259 -15.45 10.28 29.76
N ASP A 260 -15.87 9.02 29.86
CA ASP A 260 -14.98 7.90 30.20
C ASP A 260 -13.86 7.69 29.17
N ALA A 261 -14.13 7.95 27.89
CA ALA A 261 -13.15 7.83 26.82
C ALA A 261 -12.17 9.02 26.81
N LEU A 262 -12.64 10.24 27.09
CA LEU A 262 -11.80 11.44 27.21
C LEU A 262 -10.78 11.33 28.33
N CYS A 263 -11.14 10.74 29.48
CA CYS A 263 -10.22 10.45 30.59
C CYS A 263 -8.99 9.60 30.19
N ARG A 264 -9.05 8.90 29.05
CA ARG A 264 -7.98 8.02 28.56
C ARG A 264 -7.05 8.70 27.55
N LEU A 265 -7.40 9.91 27.10
CA LEU A 265 -6.60 10.67 26.16
C LEU A 265 -5.48 11.41 26.90
N THR A 266 -4.28 11.43 26.33
CA THR A 266 -3.14 12.17 26.90
C THR A 266 -2.57 13.20 25.93
N THR A 267 -3.01 13.21 24.68
CA THR A 267 -2.39 14.00 23.60
C THR A 267 -3.32 15.02 22.93
N LEU A 268 -4.64 14.97 23.17
CA LEU A 268 -5.61 15.88 22.56
C LEU A 268 -5.52 17.28 23.18
N ALA A 269 -5.37 18.33 22.35
CA ALA A 269 -5.24 19.71 22.82
C ALA A 269 -6.57 20.47 22.82
N SER A 270 -7.46 20.17 21.88
CA SER A 270 -8.75 20.85 21.74
C SER A 270 -9.80 19.94 21.09
N LEU A 271 -11.02 19.97 21.63
CA LEU A 271 -12.19 19.27 21.13
C LEU A 271 -13.40 20.22 21.17
N ASP A 272 -14.01 20.48 20.01
CA ASP A 272 -15.28 21.21 19.94
C ASP A 272 -16.46 20.23 19.93
N LEU A 273 -17.34 20.37 20.93
CA LEU A 273 -18.56 19.57 21.10
C LEU A 273 -19.83 20.44 21.06
N CYS A 274 -19.77 21.66 20.54
CA CYS A 274 -20.94 22.53 20.43
C CYS A 274 -22.08 21.88 19.63
N ASP A 275 -23.33 22.18 19.99
CA ASP A 275 -24.54 21.74 19.28
C ASP A 275 -24.73 20.20 19.14
N ASN A 276 -24.33 19.43 20.16
CA ASN A 276 -24.47 17.96 20.19
C ASN A 276 -25.60 17.43 21.12
N ASP A 277 -26.46 18.29 21.67
CA ASP A 277 -27.64 17.90 22.51
C ASP A 277 -27.35 16.88 23.63
N LEU A 278 -26.16 16.94 24.24
CA LEU A 278 -25.68 16.00 25.28
C LEU A 278 -26.53 15.96 26.57
N GLY A 279 -27.41 16.97 26.75
CA GLY A 279 -28.24 17.12 27.94
C GLY A 279 -27.45 17.43 29.22
N PRO A 280 -28.15 17.75 30.32
CA PRO A 280 -27.53 18.20 31.57
C PRO A 280 -26.67 17.13 32.26
N GLU A 281 -27.06 15.86 32.17
CA GLU A 281 -26.30 14.73 32.73
C GLU A 281 -25.04 14.41 31.92
N GLY A 282 -25.10 14.49 30.58
CA GLY A 282 -23.93 14.31 29.72
C GLY A 282 -22.93 15.45 29.88
N GLY A 283 -23.42 16.69 29.94
CA GLY A 283 -22.60 17.87 30.22
C GLY A 283 -21.92 17.81 31.59
N LYS A 284 -22.60 17.28 32.61
CA LYS A 284 -22.01 17.05 33.94
C LYS A 284 -20.90 15.98 33.89
N ALA A 285 -21.15 14.85 33.22
CA ALA A 285 -20.14 13.78 33.10
C ALA A 285 -18.88 14.28 32.38
N LEU A 286 -19.03 15.10 31.35
CA LEU A 286 -17.91 15.76 30.65
C LEU A 286 -17.15 16.74 31.56
N ALA A 287 -17.86 17.56 32.34
CA ALA A 287 -17.23 18.48 33.28
C ALA A 287 -16.46 17.77 34.41
N ASP A 288 -16.89 16.56 34.78
CA ASP A 288 -16.20 15.73 35.78
C ASP A 288 -14.99 14.98 35.20
N ALA A 289 -14.91 14.81 33.87
CA ALA A 289 -13.85 14.08 33.18
C ALA A 289 -12.70 14.97 32.64
N LEU A 290 -12.94 16.27 32.48
CA LEU A 290 -11.96 17.29 32.05
C LEU A 290 -11.27 17.95 33.25
#